data_AF-C7P4F0-F1
#
_entry.id   AF-C7P4F0-F1
#
_cell.length_a   1.000
_cell.length_b   1.000
_cell.length_c   1.000
_cell.angle_alpha   90.00
_cell.angle_beta   90.00
_cell.angle_gamma   90.00
#
_symmetry.space_group_name_H-M   'P 1'
#
loop_
_entity.id
_entity.type
_entity.pdbx_description
1 polymer ?
#
loop_
_entity_poly.entity_id
_entity_poly.type
_entity_poly.pdbx_seq_one_letter_code
_entity_poly.pdbx_strand_id
1 'polypeptide(L)'
;MTTDGATPEESRDEGDPAADEERDAFEEYADLGATTENAMEIAETSMDRVREIVPDETLADRIRQKSVHATGDPEFQHLMRFTGTDDSEPVRAGARAVLDERPIVTDITMVKEGITGRGHDCPVRKAIGNGAELAAETGMTRTAASVLELDSEGVYEDAITVVGNAPTAALALADCIEDGTRPAVVVATPVGFVKAAESRTRLREVAAEHGVPTITNVGRRGGSGLAAGLANELVHVASDVRAGELSIESSPAGRPSGERSDPRGGASESAERSSGESDGE
;
A
#
# COMPACT_ATOMS: atom_id res chain seq x y z
N MET A 1 52.78 -34.42 43.19
CA MET A 1 52.60 -33.00 42.81
C MET A 1 51.35 -32.93 41.98
N THR A 2 50.32 -32.37 42.60
CA THR A 2 48.99 -32.03 42.09
C THR A 2 49.03 -30.69 41.36
N THR A 3 48.33 -30.56 40.23
CA THR A 3 47.71 -29.33 39.67
C THR A 3 46.77 -29.79 38.54
N ASP A 4 45.45 -29.79 38.71
CA ASP A 4 44.48 -28.72 38.37
C ASP A 4 44.71 -28.12 36.97
N GLY A 5 43.80 -28.16 35.98
CA GLY A 5 42.35 -28.36 36.03
C GLY A 5 41.59 -27.04 36.05
N ALA A 6 41.68 -26.22 34.99
CA ALA A 6 40.84 -25.03 34.81
C ALA A 6 40.53 -24.78 33.33
N THR A 7 39.29 -25.06 32.94
CA THR A 7 38.62 -24.53 31.74
C THR A 7 38.10 -23.13 32.06
N PRO A 8 38.19 -22.13 31.15
CA PRO A 8 37.52 -20.86 31.34
C PRO A 8 36.02 -21.02 31.08
N GLU A 9 35.20 -20.48 31.98
CA GLU A 9 33.76 -20.30 31.80
C GLU A 9 33.53 -19.25 30.71
N GLU A 10 32.89 -19.65 29.60
CA GLU A 10 32.28 -18.73 28.65
C GLU A 10 31.07 -18.06 29.33
N SER A 11 31.23 -16.77 29.64
CA SER A 11 30.11 -15.89 29.94
C SER A 11 29.21 -15.81 28.70
N ARG A 12 28.02 -16.42 28.80
CA ARG A 12 26.96 -16.18 27.83
C ARG A 12 26.51 -14.73 28.02
N ASP A 13 26.86 -13.92 27.03
CA ASP A 13 26.28 -12.61 26.81
C ASP A 13 24.81 -12.85 26.49
N GLU A 14 23.93 -12.59 27.46
CA GLU A 14 22.50 -12.54 27.23
C GLU A 14 22.26 -11.25 26.42
N GLY A 15 22.19 -11.40 25.11
CA GLY A 15 21.95 -10.33 24.15
C GLY A 15 20.70 -9.53 24.48
N ASP A 16 20.75 -8.24 24.15
CA ASP A 16 19.65 -7.30 24.37
C ASP A 16 18.45 -7.70 23.48
N PRO A 17 17.30 -8.10 24.07
CA PRO A 17 16.14 -8.53 23.29
C PRO A 17 15.61 -7.43 22.37
N ALA A 18 15.86 -6.15 22.67
CA ALA A 18 15.48 -5.05 21.78
C ALA A 18 16.36 -5.00 20.51
N ALA A 19 17.64 -5.39 20.62
CA ALA A 19 18.55 -5.47 19.48
C ALA A 19 18.28 -6.71 18.61
N ASP A 20 17.78 -7.80 19.21
CA ASP A 20 17.36 -8.99 18.47
C ASP A 20 16.03 -8.75 17.74
N GLU A 21 15.07 -8.03 18.34
CA GLU A 21 13.82 -7.62 17.66
C GLU A 21 14.07 -6.62 16.53
N GLU A 22 14.98 -5.65 16.71
CA GLU A 22 15.41 -4.74 15.62
C GLU A 22 16.15 -5.50 14.51
N ARG A 23 16.94 -6.53 14.84
CA ARG A 23 17.63 -7.38 13.85
C ARG A 23 16.67 -8.28 13.07
N ASP A 24 15.73 -8.94 13.74
CA ASP A 24 14.75 -9.85 13.10
C ASP A 24 13.79 -9.07 12.18
N ALA A 25 13.24 -7.94 12.64
CA ALA A 25 12.38 -7.07 11.83
C ALA A 25 13.12 -6.48 10.61
N PHE A 26 14.45 -6.40 10.69
CA PHE A 26 15.30 -5.83 9.64
C PHE A 26 15.85 -6.88 8.66
N GLU A 27 16.11 -8.10 9.12
CA GLU A 27 16.50 -9.23 8.25
C GLU A 27 15.37 -9.55 7.24
N GLU A 28 14.10 -9.31 7.62
CA GLU A 28 12.94 -9.37 6.73
C GLU A 28 12.79 -8.11 5.83
N TYR A 29 13.10 -6.92 6.34
CA TYR A 29 13.11 -5.67 5.55
C TYR A 29 14.24 -5.58 4.52
N ALA A 30 15.36 -6.30 4.72
CA ALA A 30 16.50 -6.43 3.81
C ALA A 30 16.18 -7.25 2.53
N ASP A 31 14.91 -7.52 2.25
CA ASP A 31 14.38 -8.16 1.04
C ASP A 31 14.44 -7.25 -0.23
N LEU A 32 15.52 -6.47 -0.37
CA LEU A 32 15.86 -5.69 -1.59
C LEU A 32 16.74 -6.49 -2.57
N GLY A 33 16.79 -7.82 -2.43
CA GLY A 33 17.67 -8.69 -3.24
C GLY A 33 19.06 -8.89 -2.64
N ALA A 34 19.32 -8.34 -1.46
CA ALA A 34 20.53 -8.64 -0.69
C ALA A 34 20.48 -10.10 -0.22
N THR A 35 21.49 -10.89 -0.61
CA THR A 35 21.60 -12.33 -0.26
C THR A 35 22.90 -12.65 0.47
N THR A 36 23.72 -11.63 0.72
CA THR A 36 24.98 -11.75 1.45
C THR A 36 24.96 -10.77 2.60
N GLU A 37 25.68 -11.10 3.69
CA GLU A 37 25.80 -10.24 4.89
C GLU A 37 26.20 -8.80 4.51
N ASN A 38 27.25 -8.64 3.69
CA ASN A 38 27.67 -7.31 3.22
C ASN A 38 26.59 -6.59 2.38
N ALA A 39 25.76 -7.31 1.61
CA ALA A 39 24.67 -6.68 0.89
C ALA A 39 23.53 -6.24 1.83
N MET A 40 23.27 -7.01 2.88
CA MET A 40 22.30 -6.68 3.93
C MET A 40 22.78 -5.43 4.70
N GLU A 41 24.05 -5.39 5.11
CA GLU A 41 24.65 -4.21 5.78
C GLU A 41 24.54 -2.93 4.93
N ILE A 42 24.74 -3.05 3.60
CA ILE A 42 24.58 -1.90 2.69
C ILE A 42 23.13 -1.44 2.61
N ALA A 43 22.18 -2.38 2.50
CA ALA A 43 20.76 -2.07 2.47
C ALA A 43 20.31 -1.43 3.78
N GLU A 44 20.78 -1.95 4.91
CA GLU A 44 20.58 -1.42 6.26
C GLU A 44 21.06 0.00 6.40
N THR A 45 22.35 0.20 6.17
CA THR A 45 22.97 1.53 6.25
C THR A 45 22.27 2.53 5.32
N SER A 46 21.82 2.08 4.14
CA SER A 46 21.09 2.96 3.22
C SER A 46 19.73 3.36 3.76
N MET A 47 19.01 2.47 4.44
CA MET A 47 17.66 2.72 4.93
C MET A 47 17.67 3.51 6.23
N ASP A 48 18.65 3.31 7.10
CA ASP A 48 18.88 4.15 8.28
C ASP A 48 19.07 5.61 7.90
N ARG A 49 19.90 5.87 6.88
CA ARG A 49 20.06 7.22 6.33
C ARG A 49 18.78 7.82 5.76
N VAL A 50 17.87 6.99 5.25
CA VAL A 50 16.57 7.46 4.76
C VAL A 50 15.65 7.79 5.93
N ARG A 51 15.65 6.99 7.01
CA ARG A 51 14.89 7.25 8.24
C ARG A 51 15.37 8.48 9.01
N GLU A 52 16.63 8.89 8.84
CA GLU A 52 17.11 10.20 9.34
C GLU A 52 16.47 11.40 8.60
N ILE A 53 15.96 11.18 7.38
CA ILE A 53 15.48 12.24 6.47
C ILE A 53 13.94 12.28 6.41
N VAL A 54 13.31 11.11 6.46
CA VAL A 54 11.86 10.94 6.33
C VAL A 54 11.36 10.38 7.67
N PRO A 55 10.24 10.89 8.22
CA PRO A 55 9.60 10.30 9.40
C PRO A 55 9.33 8.79 9.23
N ASP A 56 9.07 8.10 10.33
CA ASP A 56 8.74 6.67 10.35
C ASP A 56 7.54 6.39 11.27
N GLU A 57 6.50 7.22 11.17
CA GLU A 57 5.35 7.19 12.09
C GLU A 57 4.11 6.56 11.46
N THR A 58 3.99 6.60 10.13
CA THR A 58 2.80 6.19 9.40
C THR A 58 3.13 5.25 8.24
N LEU A 59 2.13 4.49 7.74
CA LEU A 59 2.31 3.68 6.54
C LEU A 59 2.61 4.53 5.30
N ALA A 60 2.08 5.75 5.26
CA ALA A 60 2.41 6.72 4.22
C ALA A 60 3.89 7.10 4.24
N ASP A 61 4.52 7.11 5.42
CA ASP A 61 5.94 7.42 5.56
C ASP A 61 6.82 6.31 5.00
N ARG A 62 6.45 5.03 5.14
CA ARG A 62 7.14 3.91 4.46
C ARG A 62 7.19 4.11 2.95
N ILE A 63 6.09 4.59 2.35
CA ILE A 63 6.06 4.95 0.93
C ILE A 63 6.95 6.15 0.61
N ARG A 64 6.99 7.17 1.47
CA ARG A 64 7.90 8.32 1.31
C ARG A 64 9.36 7.90 1.40
N GLN A 65 9.73 7.07 2.38
CA GLN A 65 11.06 6.49 2.53
C GLN A 65 11.45 5.68 1.30
N LYS A 66 10.59 4.76 0.85
CA LYS A 66 10.84 3.98 -0.37
C LYS A 66 11.01 4.88 -1.59
N SER A 67 10.25 5.98 -1.69
CA SER A 67 10.40 6.93 -2.79
C SER A 67 11.77 7.62 -2.80
N VAL A 68 12.31 7.97 -1.63
CA VAL A 68 13.67 8.52 -1.48
C VAL A 68 14.72 7.47 -1.81
N HIS A 69 14.59 6.26 -1.27
CA HIS A 69 15.51 5.15 -1.53
C HIS A 69 15.59 4.80 -3.02
N ALA A 70 14.44 4.60 -3.67
CA ALA A 70 14.37 4.17 -5.07
C ALA A 70 14.88 5.24 -6.06
N THR A 71 14.95 6.51 -5.64
CA THR A 71 15.35 7.62 -6.50
C THR A 71 16.69 8.23 -6.13
N GLY A 72 17.19 7.97 -4.92
CA GLY A 72 18.35 8.66 -4.36
C GLY A 72 18.13 10.16 -4.13
N ASP A 73 16.86 10.59 -4.02
CA ASP A 73 16.47 12.01 -3.96
C ASP A 73 15.67 12.29 -2.67
N PRO A 74 16.28 12.90 -1.64
CA PRO A 74 15.63 13.26 -0.38
C PRO A 74 14.36 14.10 -0.55
N GLU A 75 14.30 14.92 -1.60
CA GLU A 75 13.15 15.81 -1.86
C GLU A 75 11.94 15.06 -2.40
N PHE A 76 12.10 13.80 -2.83
CA PHE A 76 11.03 13.03 -3.43
C PHE A 76 9.87 12.79 -2.46
N GLN A 77 10.17 12.67 -1.16
CA GLN A 77 9.16 12.53 -0.11
C GLN A 77 8.07 13.61 -0.17
N HIS A 78 8.44 14.84 -0.53
CA HIS A 78 7.52 15.99 -0.56
C HIS A 78 6.62 16.00 -1.81
N LEU A 79 6.96 15.19 -2.82
CA LEU A 79 6.20 15.07 -4.05
C LEU A 79 5.06 14.06 -3.95
N MET A 80 5.16 13.10 -3.03
CA MET A 80 4.20 12.02 -2.87
C MET A 80 2.81 12.57 -2.53
N ARG A 81 1.78 11.99 -3.15
CA ARG A 81 0.37 12.32 -2.96
C ARG A 81 -0.42 11.03 -2.83
N PHE A 82 -1.37 11.03 -1.91
CA PHE A 82 -2.18 9.90 -1.55
C PHE A 82 -3.67 10.26 -1.70
N THR A 83 -4.51 9.28 -1.98
CA THR A 83 -5.98 9.40 -1.88
C THR A 83 -6.55 8.24 -1.10
N GLY A 84 -7.67 8.49 -0.43
CA GLY A 84 -8.34 7.56 0.47
C GLY A 84 -8.92 8.31 1.67
N THR A 85 -9.27 7.58 2.72
CA THR A 85 -9.76 8.18 3.97
C THR A 85 -8.68 8.92 4.75
N ASP A 86 -7.43 8.48 4.60
CA ASP A 86 -6.21 9.13 5.10
C ASP A 86 -5.03 8.81 4.16
N ASP A 87 -3.86 9.42 4.40
CA ASP A 87 -2.66 9.19 3.58
C ASP A 87 -2.15 7.74 3.60
N SER A 88 -2.49 6.96 4.63
CA SER A 88 -2.09 5.55 4.80
C SER A 88 -3.06 4.56 4.14
N GLU A 89 -4.28 4.99 3.80
CA GLU A 89 -5.31 4.15 3.20
C GLU A 89 -4.86 3.40 1.94
N PRO A 90 -4.20 4.03 0.94
CA PRO A 90 -3.77 3.27 -0.24
C PRO A 90 -2.74 2.19 0.10
N VAL A 91 -1.96 2.35 1.18
CA VAL A 91 -1.02 1.34 1.65
C VAL A 91 -1.75 0.16 2.28
N ARG A 92 -2.77 0.43 3.12
CA ARG A 92 -3.63 -0.62 3.69
C ARG A 92 -4.39 -1.39 2.62
N ALA A 93 -4.98 -0.68 1.66
CA ALA A 93 -5.71 -1.29 0.55
C ALA A 93 -4.80 -2.15 -0.33
N GLY A 94 -3.59 -1.65 -0.64
CA GLY A 94 -2.58 -2.40 -1.37
C GLY A 94 -2.10 -3.64 -0.63
N ALA A 95 -1.76 -3.53 0.64
CA ALA A 95 -1.34 -4.67 1.45
C ALA A 95 -2.46 -5.73 1.56
N ARG A 96 -3.71 -5.30 1.76
CA ARG A 96 -4.87 -6.21 1.75
C ARG A 96 -5.02 -6.92 0.42
N ALA A 97 -4.89 -6.21 -0.70
CA ALA A 97 -4.92 -6.83 -2.02
C ALA A 97 -3.78 -7.84 -2.24
N VAL A 98 -2.59 -7.60 -1.67
CA VAL A 98 -1.50 -8.59 -1.70
C VAL A 98 -1.85 -9.83 -0.89
N LEU A 99 -2.41 -9.65 0.32
CA LEU A 99 -2.85 -10.75 1.20
C LEU A 99 -3.97 -11.58 0.55
N ASP A 100 -4.86 -10.94 -0.20
CA ASP A 100 -5.94 -11.56 -0.96
C ASP A 100 -5.49 -12.10 -2.33
N GLU A 101 -4.17 -12.14 -2.59
CA GLU A 101 -3.53 -12.66 -3.81
C GLU A 101 -4.06 -12.02 -5.10
N ARG A 102 -4.45 -10.73 -5.03
CA ARG A 102 -4.99 -10.01 -6.17
C ARG A 102 -3.93 -9.76 -7.25
N PRO A 103 -4.31 -9.69 -8.55
CA PRO A 103 -3.36 -9.46 -9.62
C PRO A 103 -2.61 -8.13 -9.47
N ILE A 104 -1.30 -8.14 -9.76
CA ILE A 104 -0.50 -6.93 -9.94
C ILE A 104 -0.41 -6.66 -11.45
N VAL A 105 -0.94 -5.53 -11.89
CA VAL A 105 -1.05 -5.16 -13.31
C VAL A 105 -0.20 -3.95 -13.61
N THR A 106 0.87 -4.14 -14.39
CA THR A 106 1.82 -3.08 -14.71
C THR A 106 1.59 -2.50 -16.10
N ASP A 107 1.91 -1.23 -16.33
CA ASP A 107 1.78 -0.64 -17.67
C ASP A 107 2.77 -1.25 -18.68
N ILE A 108 4.04 -1.46 -18.26
CA ILE A 108 5.10 -1.97 -19.13
C ILE A 108 5.93 -3.10 -18.50
N THR A 109 6.72 -3.78 -19.33
CA THR A 109 7.63 -4.88 -18.93
C THR A 109 8.61 -4.45 -17.84
N MET A 110 9.24 -3.27 -17.94
CA MET A 110 10.27 -2.85 -16.98
C MET A 110 9.71 -2.72 -15.55
N VAL A 111 8.46 -2.29 -15.39
CA VAL A 111 7.80 -2.24 -14.08
C VAL A 111 7.56 -3.66 -13.58
N LYS A 112 7.04 -4.56 -14.43
CA LYS A 112 6.81 -5.97 -14.10
C LYS A 112 8.08 -6.64 -13.58
N GLU A 113 9.21 -6.48 -14.27
CA GLU A 113 10.48 -7.10 -13.89
C GLU A 113 11.08 -6.50 -12.59
N GLY A 114 10.60 -5.34 -12.16
CA GLY A 114 11.00 -4.72 -10.88
C GLY A 114 10.14 -5.17 -9.69
N ILE A 115 9.01 -5.85 -9.93
CA ILE A 115 8.19 -6.40 -8.85
C ILE A 115 8.90 -7.61 -8.25
N THR A 116 9.04 -7.64 -6.92
CA THR A 116 9.64 -8.79 -6.23
C THR A 116 8.81 -10.05 -6.46
N GLY A 117 9.47 -11.20 -6.60
CA GLY A 117 8.79 -12.50 -6.65
C GLY A 117 8.66 -13.17 -5.27
N ARG A 118 9.15 -12.51 -4.21
CA ARG A 118 9.12 -13.01 -2.84
C ARG A 118 8.04 -12.30 -2.03
N GLY A 119 7.55 -12.97 -1.00
CA GLY A 119 6.54 -12.40 -0.12
C GLY A 119 5.13 -12.40 -0.70
N HIS A 120 4.84 -12.90 -1.90
CA HIS A 120 3.45 -13.03 -2.36
C HIS A 120 3.29 -14.08 -3.46
N ASP A 121 2.05 -14.56 -3.65
CA ASP A 121 1.66 -15.43 -4.75
C ASP A 121 0.79 -14.70 -5.79
N CYS A 122 0.68 -13.36 -5.69
CA CYS A 122 -0.06 -12.52 -6.64
C CYS A 122 0.39 -12.75 -8.09
N PRO A 123 -0.54 -12.96 -9.04
CA PRO A 123 -0.22 -13.00 -10.45
C PRO A 123 0.27 -11.64 -10.96
N VAL A 124 1.49 -11.57 -11.50
CA VAL A 124 2.05 -10.34 -12.06
C VAL A 124 1.95 -10.33 -13.59
N ARG A 125 1.19 -9.38 -14.12
CA ARG A 125 0.95 -9.20 -15.57
C ARG A 125 1.27 -7.78 -16.02
N LYS A 126 1.61 -7.66 -17.30
CA LYS A 126 1.86 -6.35 -17.95
C LYS A 126 0.76 -6.07 -18.98
N ALA A 127 0.37 -4.81 -19.10
CA ALA A 127 -0.56 -4.34 -20.10
C ALA A 127 0.08 -4.33 -21.48
N ILE A 128 1.27 -3.75 -21.62
CA ILE A 128 1.91 -3.62 -22.93
C ILE A 128 2.05 -4.97 -23.65
N GLY A 129 1.53 -5.01 -24.89
CA GLY A 129 1.46 -6.21 -25.70
C GLY A 129 0.03 -6.66 -26.00
N ASN A 130 -0.95 -6.16 -25.25
CA ASN A 130 -2.38 -6.34 -25.51
C ASN A 130 -2.95 -5.17 -26.33
N GLY A 131 -4.09 -5.34 -26.98
CA GLY A 131 -4.78 -4.24 -27.71
C GLY A 131 -4.03 -3.70 -28.93
N ALA A 132 -3.21 -4.53 -29.59
CA ALA A 132 -2.43 -4.12 -30.77
C ALA A 132 -3.35 -3.70 -31.95
N GLU A 133 -4.45 -4.43 -32.13
CA GLU A 133 -5.47 -4.13 -33.14
C GLU A 133 -6.18 -2.82 -32.79
N LEU A 134 -6.64 -2.67 -31.53
CA LEU A 134 -7.26 -1.44 -31.03
C LEU A 134 -6.37 -0.20 -31.23
N ALA A 135 -5.07 -0.32 -30.97
CA ALA A 135 -4.11 0.76 -31.21
C ALA A 135 -4.01 1.15 -32.70
N ALA A 136 -4.01 0.16 -33.59
CA ALA A 136 -3.93 0.38 -35.03
C ALA A 136 -5.20 1.03 -35.59
N GLU A 137 -6.37 0.63 -35.08
CA GLU A 137 -7.67 1.13 -35.54
C GLU A 137 -7.97 2.54 -35.04
N THR A 138 -7.63 2.84 -33.78
CA THR A 138 -7.99 4.13 -33.13
C THR A 138 -6.88 5.18 -33.22
N GLY A 139 -5.65 4.79 -33.57
CA GLY A 139 -4.48 5.68 -33.55
C GLY A 139 -3.98 6.04 -32.13
N MET A 140 -4.51 5.37 -31.09
CA MET A 140 -4.04 5.54 -29.72
C MET A 140 -2.62 4.99 -29.51
N THR A 141 -1.96 5.43 -28.44
CA THR A 141 -0.70 4.81 -28.03
C THR A 141 -0.93 3.36 -27.62
N ARG A 142 0.02 2.48 -27.92
CA ARG A 142 -0.05 1.05 -27.54
C ARG A 142 -0.39 0.84 -26.07
N THR A 143 0.23 1.60 -25.17
CA THR A 143 -0.02 1.48 -23.72
C THR A 143 -1.44 1.88 -23.32
N ALA A 144 -2.04 2.90 -23.95
CA ALA A 144 -3.44 3.25 -23.71
C ALA A 144 -4.39 2.16 -24.21
N ALA A 145 -4.19 1.68 -25.44
CA ALA A 145 -4.98 0.59 -26.00
C ALA A 145 -4.85 -0.70 -25.18
N SER A 146 -3.65 -1.02 -24.70
CA SER A 146 -3.43 -2.17 -23.82
C SER A 146 -4.19 -2.08 -22.49
N VAL A 147 -4.32 -0.87 -21.91
CA VAL A 147 -5.12 -0.67 -20.69
C VAL A 147 -6.60 -0.92 -21.00
N LEU A 148 -7.14 -0.31 -22.06
CA LEU A 148 -8.54 -0.48 -22.44
C LEU A 148 -8.89 -1.95 -22.78
N GLU A 149 -7.98 -2.65 -23.46
CA GLU A 149 -8.16 -4.07 -23.78
C GLU A 149 -8.28 -4.91 -22.51
N LEU A 150 -7.32 -4.76 -21.58
CA LEU A 150 -7.34 -5.50 -20.32
C LEU A 150 -8.55 -5.11 -19.46
N ASP A 151 -8.94 -3.84 -19.46
CA ASP A 151 -10.14 -3.38 -18.76
C ASP A 151 -11.41 -4.08 -19.26
N SER A 152 -11.54 -4.24 -20.58
CA SER A 152 -12.67 -4.98 -21.18
C SER A 152 -12.72 -6.46 -20.77
N GLU A 153 -11.59 -7.03 -20.37
CA GLU A 153 -11.47 -8.38 -19.83
C GLU A 153 -11.70 -8.44 -18.30
N GLY A 154 -11.97 -7.32 -17.63
CA GLY A 154 -12.19 -7.23 -16.18
C GLY A 154 -10.91 -7.34 -15.35
N VAL A 155 -9.75 -7.10 -15.97
CA VAL A 155 -8.42 -7.34 -15.39
C VAL A 155 -8.12 -6.41 -14.21
N TYR A 156 -8.62 -5.19 -14.26
CA TYR A 156 -8.28 -4.18 -13.27
C TYR A 156 -9.14 -4.27 -12.00
N GLU A 157 -10.18 -5.10 -11.98
CA GLU A 157 -11.09 -5.21 -10.83
C GLU A 157 -10.40 -5.82 -9.61
N ASP A 158 -10.42 -5.07 -8.49
CA ASP A 158 -9.68 -5.32 -7.26
C ASP A 158 -8.16 -5.54 -7.46
N ALA A 159 -7.60 -5.11 -8.59
CA ALA A 159 -6.19 -5.31 -8.89
C ALA A 159 -5.31 -4.23 -8.27
N ILE A 160 -4.04 -4.58 -8.03
CA ILE A 160 -2.98 -3.61 -7.72
C ILE A 160 -2.46 -3.09 -9.06
N THR A 161 -2.81 -1.86 -9.42
CA THR A 161 -2.43 -1.31 -10.73
C THR A 161 -1.21 -0.41 -10.62
N VAL A 162 -0.17 -0.68 -11.43
CA VAL A 162 1.13 -0.01 -11.34
C VAL A 162 1.52 0.63 -12.68
N VAL A 163 1.47 1.96 -12.75
CA VAL A 163 1.83 2.73 -13.94
C VAL A 163 3.13 3.49 -13.71
N GLY A 164 4.23 2.98 -14.25
CA GLY A 164 5.56 3.56 -14.03
C GLY A 164 6.11 4.38 -15.19
N ASN A 165 5.59 4.20 -16.41
CA ASN A 165 6.21 4.78 -17.59
C ASN A 165 5.27 5.66 -18.41
N ALA A 166 4.08 5.19 -18.78
CA ALA A 166 3.27 5.83 -19.80
C ALA A 166 2.20 6.78 -19.21
N PRO A 167 2.28 8.11 -19.42
CA PRO A 167 1.20 9.03 -19.05
C PRO A 167 -0.13 8.69 -19.72
N THR A 168 -0.10 8.13 -20.93
CA THR A 168 -1.31 7.71 -21.64
C THR A 168 -1.95 6.46 -21.05
N ALA A 169 -1.19 5.57 -20.39
CA ALA A 169 -1.77 4.47 -19.63
C ALA A 169 -2.51 5.00 -18.39
N ALA A 170 -1.93 5.98 -17.67
CA ALA A 170 -2.60 6.62 -16.53
C ALA A 170 -3.89 7.36 -16.95
N LEU A 171 -3.90 8.01 -18.12
CA LEU A 171 -5.11 8.64 -18.67
C LEU A 171 -6.18 7.60 -19.03
N ALA A 172 -5.81 6.52 -19.73
CA ALA A 172 -6.75 5.45 -20.07
C ALA A 172 -7.31 4.77 -18.82
N LEU A 173 -6.47 4.51 -17.81
CA LEU A 173 -6.92 3.94 -16.54
C LEU A 173 -7.90 4.86 -15.81
N ALA A 174 -7.71 6.18 -15.89
CA ALA A 174 -8.67 7.14 -15.36
C ALA A 174 -10.01 7.07 -16.12
N ASP A 175 -10.00 6.88 -17.45
CA ASP A 175 -11.23 6.63 -18.23
C ASP A 175 -11.95 5.36 -17.73
N CYS A 176 -11.20 4.25 -17.55
CA CYS A 176 -11.76 3.00 -17.02
C CYS A 176 -12.41 3.18 -15.63
N ILE A 177 -11.76 3.92 -14.72
CA ILE A 177 -12.30 4.19 -13.38
C ILE A 177 -13.57 5.04 -13.47
N GLU A 178 -13.58 6.05 -14.33
CA GLU A 178 -14.78 6.88 -14.60
C GLU A 178 -15.95 6.02 -15.13
N ASP A 179 -15.65 5.03 -15.96
CA ASP A 179 -16.61 4.11 -16.57
C ASP A 179 -17.05 2.94 -15.66
N GLY A 180 -16.42 2.77 -14.49
CA GLY A 180 -16.90 1.84 -13.46
C GLY A 180 -15.88 0.87 -12.89
N THR A 181 -14.69 0.76 -13.47
CA THR A 181 -13.63 -0.13 -12.99
C THR A 181 -13.14 0.28 -11.61
N ARG A 182 -12.92 -0.69 -10.72
CA ARG A 182 -12.49 -0.45 -9.33
C ARG A 182 -11.23 -1.26 -9.00
N PRO A 183 -10.02 -0.73 -9.30
CA PRO A 183 -8.78 -1.29 -8.76
C PRO A 183 -8.75 -1.18 -7.23
N ALA A 184 -8.12 -2.14 -6.57
CA ALA A 184 -7.95 -2.09 -5.11
C ALA A 184 -7.05 -0.92 -4.69
N VAL A 185 -6.00 -0.65 -5.48
CA VAL A 185 -5.14 0.52 -5.35
C VAL A 185 -4.45 0.82 -6.68
N VAL A 186 -4.16 2.09 -6.93
CA VAL A 186 -3.36 2.51 -8.09
C VAL A 186 -2.05 3.19 -7.65
N VAL A 187 -0.92 2.62 -8.03
CA VAL A 187 0.41 3.24 -7.94
C VAL A 187 0.76 3.84 -9.29
N ALA A 188 0.73 5.15 -9.42
CA ALA A 188 0.97 5.83 -10.70
C ALA A 188 2.04 6.91 -10.58
N THR A 189 3.21 6.62 -11.13
CA THR A 189 4.34 7.55 -11.21
C THR A 189 4.94 7.62 -12.63
N PRO A 190 4.16 7.71 -13.72
CA PRO A 190 4.73 7.86 -15.06
C PRO A 190 5.64 9.09 -15.14
N VAL A 191 6.85 8.92 -15.67
CA VAL A 191 7.83 10.00 -15.86
C VAL A 191 7.58 10.73 -17.18
N GLY A 192 7.89 12.02 -17.23
CA GLY A 192 7.95 12.71 -18.52
C GLY A 192 7.77 14.22 -18.46
N PHE A 193 8.08 14.85 -19.59
CA PHE A 193 7.92 16.29 -19.79
C PHE A 193 6.59 16.65 -20.48
N VAL A 194 5.89 15.65 -21.02
CA VAL A 194 4.62 15.80 -21.73
C VAL A 194 3.58 14.93 -21.04
N LYS A 195 2.45 15.50 -20.66
CA LYS A 195 1.28 14.83 -20.04
C LYS A 195 1.52 14.09 -18.72
N ALA A 196 2.76 13.88 -18.26
CA ALA A 196 3.02 13.13 -17.03
C ALA A 196 2.34 13.76 -15.79
N ALA A 197 2.57 15.05 -15.54
CA ALA A 197 1.93 15.76 -14.43
C ALA A 197 0.40 15.77 -14.55
N GLU A 198 -0.11 16.10 -15.75
CA GLU A 198 -1.54 16.19 -16.05
C GLU A 198 -2.25 14.84 -15.87
N SER A 199 -1.63 13.75 -16.38
CA SER A 199 -2.18 12.40 -16.28
C SER A 199 -2.35 11.92 -14.84
N ARG A 200 -1.37 12.21 -13.97
CA ARG A 200 -1.45 11.83 -12.55
C ARG A 200 -2.43 12.71 -11.78
N THR A 201 -2.53 13.99 -12.13
CA THR A 201 -3.56 14.86 -11.56
C THR A 201 -4.95 14.34 -11.90
N ARG A 202 -5.24 14.11 -13.19
CA ARG A 202 -6.54 13.56 -13.61
C ARG A 202 -6.84 12.22 -12.96
N LEU A 203 -5.90 11.28 -13.01
CA LEU A 203 -6.07 9.96 -12.41
C LEU A 203 -6.40 10.07 -10.91
N ARG A 204 -5.69 10.92 -10.19
CA ARG A 204 -5.92 11.14 -8.76
C ARG A 204 -7.30 11.74 -8.48
N GLU A 205 -7.74 12.71 -9.29
CA GLU A 205 -9.05 13.36 -9.15
C GLU A 205 -10.18 12.37 -9.41
N VAL A 206 -10.14 11.66 -10.53
CA VAL A 206 -11.15 10.66 -10.90
C VAL A 206 -11.18 9.51 -9.88
N ALA A 207 -10.02 8.99 -9.50
CA ALA A 207 -9.94 7.93 -8.51
C ALA A 207 -10.51 8.36 -7.15
N ALA A 208 -10.25 9.59 -6.70
CA ALA A 208 -10.84 10.12 -5.48
C ALA A 208 -12.36 10.24 -5.56
N GLU A 209 -12.91 10.69 -6.70
CA GLU A 209 -14.36 10.79 -6.93
C GLU A 209 -15.04 9.42 -6.88
N HIS A 210 -14.36 8.37 -7.37
CA HIS A 210 -14.90 7.01 -7.44
C HIS A 210 -14.45 6.08 -6.30
N GLY A 211 -13.77 6.61 -5.28
CA GLY A 211 -13.36 5.85 -4.09
C GLY A 211 -12.23 4.85 -4.32
N VAL A 212 -11.38 5.06 -5.33
CA VAL A 212 -10.19 4.25 -5.62
C VAL A 212 -8.96 4.87 -4.94
N PRO A 213 -8.30 4.18 -3.99
CA PRO A 213 -7.08 4.69 -3.35
C PRO A 213 -5.92 4.78 -4.34
N THR A 214 -5.11 5.83 -4.24
CA THR A 214 -3.98 6.05 -5.15
C THR A 214 -2.72 6.49 -4.42
N ILE A 215 -1.58 6.08 -4.97
CA ILE A 215 -0.23 6.55 -4.64
C ILE A 215 0.35 7.19 -5.91
N THR A 216 0.56 8.50 -5.87
CA THR A 216 1.08 9.27 -7.02
C THR A 216 2.13 10.28 -6.58
N ASN A 217 2.65 11.07 -7.51
CA ASN A 217 3.53 12.19 -7.21
C ASN A 217 3.23 13.43 -8.06
N VAL A 218 3.69 14.61 -7.65
CA VAL A 218 3.61 15.85 -8.45
C VAL A 218 4.87 16.11 -9.28
N GLY A 219 4.74 16.90 -10.35
CA GLY A 219 5.86 17.32 -11.21
C GLY A 219 6.14 16.39 -12.39
N ARG A 220 7.40 16.29 -12.83
CA ARG A 220 7.79 15.52 -14.03
C ARG A 220 8.55 14.22 -13.72
N ARG A 221 9.09 14.13 -12.51
CA ARG A 221 9.83 12.97 -11.99
C ARG A 221 8.89 11.78 -11.81
N GLY A 222 9.45 10.58 -11.82
CA GLY A 222 8.72 9.31 -11.77
C GLY A 222 9.59 8.21 -12.36
N GLY A 223 8.95 7.17 -12.91
CA GLY A 223 9.62 6.12 -13.67
C GLY A 223 9.33 4.73 -13.14
N SER A 224 9.79 3.74 -13.90
CA SER A 224 9.53 2.33 -13.61
C SER A 224 10.13 1.86 -12.29
N GLY A 225 11.36 2.28 -11.97
CA GLY A 225 12.04 1.88 -10.73
C GLY A 225 11.32 2.38 -9.49
N LEU A 226 10.85 3.64 -9.52
CA LEU A 226 10.02 4.18 -8.44
C LEU A 226 8.70 3.40 -8.34
N ALA A 227 7.97 3.23 -9.44
CA ALA A 227 6.68 2.55 -9.42
C ALA A 227 6.77 1.12 -8.88
N ALA A 228 7.80 0.37 -9.30
CA ALA A 228 8.08 -0.97 -8.81
C ALA A 228 8.46 -0.97 -7.33
N GLY A 229 9.35 -0.06 -6.90
CA GLY A 229 9.74 0.08 -5.49
C GLY A 229 8.53 0.37 -4.58
N LEU A 230 7.65 1.28 -5.00
CA LEU A 230 6.43 1.60 -4.25
C LEU A 230 5.46 0.41 -4.19
N ALA A 231 5.32 -0.35 -5.28
CA ALA A 231 4.49 -1.56 -5.29
C ALA A 231 5.09 -2.66 -4.39
N ASN A 232 6.42 -2.83 -4.39
CA ASN A 232 7.10 -3.76 -3.49
C ASN A 232 6.91 -3.38 -2.02
N GLU A 233 6.81 -2.09 -1.70
CA GLU A 233 6.49 -1.68 -0.33
C GLU A 233 5.11 -2.14 0.13
N LEU A 234 4.12 -2.23 -0.77
CA LEU A 234 2.82 -2.85 -0.45
C LEU A 234 2.96 -4.34 -0.12
N VAL A 235 3.89 -5.04 -0.80
CA VAL A 235 4.23 -6.44 -0.53
C VAL A 235 4.90 -6.58 0.83
N HIS A 236 5.88 -5.74 1.14
CA HIS A 236 6.57 -5.76 2.43
C HIS A 236 5.58 -5.51 3.58
N VAL A 237 4.74 -4.47 3.48
CA VAL A 237 3.68 -4.21 4.46
C VAL A 237 2.77 -5.44 4.64
N ALA A 238 2.44 -6.18 3.57
CA ALA A 238 1.65 -7.41 3.67
C ALA A 238 2.42 -8.60 4.29
N SER A 239 3.75 -8.66 4.14
CA SER A 239 4.60 -9.62 4.86
C SER A 239 4.59 -9.35 6.35
N ASP A 240 4.84 -8.10 6.77
CA ASP A 240 4.84 -7.70 8.18
C ASP A 240 3.48 -7.98 8.86
N VAL A 241 2.37 -7.81 8.12
CA VAL A 241 1.03 -8.19 8.61
C VAL A 241 0.90 -9.71 8.80
N ARG A 242 1.45 -10.53 7.91
CA ARG A 242 1.44 -12.00 8.06
C ARG A 242 2.34 -12.47 9.20
N ALA A 243 3.47 -11.80 9.42
CA ALA A 243 4.36 -12.04 10.56
C ALA A 243 3.72 -11.61 11.90
N GLY A 244 2.70 -10.74 11.85
CA GLY A 244 2.01 -10.23 13.04
C GLY A 244 2.67 -9.00 13.66
N GLU A 245 3.64 -8.41 12.95
CA GLU A 245 4.42 -7.24 13.36
C GLU A 245 3.66 -5.93 13.10
N LEU A 246 2.70 -5.95 12.19
CA LEU A 246 1.92 -4.79 11.78
C LEU A 246 0.42 -5.11 11.74
N SER A 247 -0.40 -4.17 12.19
CA SER A 247 -1.86 -4.19 11.97
C SER A 247 -2.28 -3.12 10.96
N ILE A 248 -3.05 -3.51 9.95
CA ILE A 248 -3.61 -2.63 8.91
C ILE A 248 -5.13 -2.44 9.05
N GLU A 249 -5.72 -2.81 10.19
CA GLU A 249 -7.11 -2.48 10.49
C GLU A 249 -7.20 -1.02 10.97
N SER A 250 -8.13 -0.25 10.40
CA SER A 250 -8.44 1.07 10.93
C SER A 250 -9.12 0.89 12.29
N SER A 251 -8.51 1.43 13.36
CA SER A 251 -9.19 1.50 14.64
C SER A 251 -10.49 2.29 14.43
N PRO A 252 -11.67 1.73 14.73
CA PRO A 252 -12.92 2.45 14.49
C PRO A 252 -12.90 3.69 15.39
N ALA A 253 -13.01 4.87 14.76
CA ALA A 253 -13.16 6.14 15.45
C ALA A 253 -14.16 5.97 16.61
N GLY A 254 -13.70 6.28 17.83
CA GLY A 254 -14.38 5.95 19.07
C GLY A 254 -15.87 6.28 19.02
N ARG A 255 -16.71 5.25 19.17
CA ARG A 255 -18.06 5.48 19.68
C ARG A 255 -17.90 6.08 21.08
N PRO A 256 -18.50 7.24 21.40
CA PRO A 256 -18.55 7.66 22.78
C PRO A 256 -19.32 6.57 23.52
N SER A 257 -18.68 5.99 24.53
CA SER A 257 -19.32 5.11 25.50
C SER A 257 -20.36 5.94 26.25
N GLY A 258 -21.55 6.04 25.68
CA GLY A 258 -22.74 6.52 26.37
C GLY A 258 -23.05 5.54 27.48
N GLU A 259 -22.91 6.03 28.70
CA GLU A 259 -23.23 5.37 29.96
C GLU A 259 -24.55 4.57 29.89
N ARG A 260 -24.48 3.30 30.26
CA ARG A 260 -25.61 2.63 30.91
C ARG A 260 -25.22 2.39 32.36
N SER A 261 -25.64 3.29 33.22
CA SER A 261 -25.84 3.00 34.63
C SER A 261 -27.34 3.00 34.89
N ASP A 262 -27.91 1.81 35.00
CA ASP A 262 -29.20 1.64 35.68
C ASP A 262 -29.17 0.36 36.51
N PRO A 263 -29.00 0.46 37.84
CA PRO A 263 -29.44 -0.57 38.76
C PRO A 263 -30.76 -0.16 39.40
N ARG A 264 -31.78 -0.95 39.08
CA ARG A 264 -33.07 -1.14 39.76
C ARG A 264 -33.10 -0.72 41.24
N GLY A 265 -34.21 -0.08 41.63
CA GLY A 265 -34.87 -0.37 42.92
C GLY A 265 -35.63 0.79 43.55
N GLY A 266 -36.96 0.70 43.60
CA GLY A 266 -37.78 1.56 44.45
C GLY A 266 -39.27 1.50 44.14
N ALA A 267 -39.97 0.59 44.81
CA ALA A 267 -41.43 0.43 44.75
C ALA A 267 -42.18 1.65 45.33
N SER A 268 -43.38 1.93 44.82
CA SER A 268 -44.62 1.85 45.63
C SER A 268 -45.87 2.28 44.83
N GLU A 269 -46.90 1.45 44.98
CA GLU A 269 -48.33 1.74 45.04
C GLU A 269 -48.87 3.06 44.47
N SER A 270 -49.84 2.96 43.55
CA SER A 270 -51.26 3.11 43.94
C SER A 270 -52.16 2.72 42.77
N ALA A 271 -53.08 1.80 43.07
CA ALA A 271 -54.25 1.54 42.27
C ALA A 271 -55.23 2.72 42.41
N GLU A 272 -55.93 3.08 41.34
CA GLU A 272 -57.36 3.41 41.43
C GLU A 272 -58.03 3.40 40.05
N ARG A 273 -59.33 3.17 40.11
CA ARG A 273 -60.23 2.63 39.09
C ARG A 273 -60.88 3.72 38.22
N SER A 274 -61.60 3.22 37.22
CA SER A 274 -62.74 3.80 36.48
C SER A 274 -62.37 4.50 35.17
N SER A 275 -63.07 4.33 34.06
CA SER A 275 -64.34 3.66 33.76
C SER A 275 -64.41 3.49 32.24
N GLY A 276 -65.10 2.45 31.78
CA GLY A 276 -65.51 2.30 30.39
C GLY A 276 -66.66 3.24 30.01
N GLU A 277 -67.16 2.98 28.80
CA GLU A 277 -68.26 3.64 28.05
C GLU A 277 -67.83 4.94 27.33
N SER A 278 -68.20 5.20 26.07
CA SER A 278 -69.06 4.52 25.09
C SER A 278 -69.05 5.34 23.79
N ASP A 279 -69.22 4.67 22.65
CA ASP A 279 -69.96 5.05 21.43
C ASP A 279 -69.79 6.43 20.75
N GLY A 280 -69.70 6.38 19.41
CA GLY A 280 -70.34 7.39 18.56
C GLY A 280 -69.61 7.74 17.26
N GLU A 281 -70.04 7.08 16.17
CA GLU A 281 -69.96 7.45 14.73
C GLU A 281 -68.61 7.68 14.04
#